data_AF-A0A7S2CFH5-F1
#
_entry.id   AF-A0A7S2CFH5-F1
#
_cell.length_a   1.000
_cell.length_b   1.000
_cell.length_c   1.000
_cell.angle_alpha   90.00
_cell.angle_beta   90.00
_cell.angle_gamma   90.00
#
_symmetry.space_group_name_H-M   'P 1'
#
loop_
_entity.id
_entity.type
_entity.pdbx_description
1 polymer ?
#
loop_
_entity_poly.entity_id
_entity_poly.type
_entity_poly.pdbx_seq_one_letter_code
_entity_poly.pdbx_strand_id
1 'polypeptide(L)'
;YNQAQQIPPQRPPQGVVRPPAPPPRLVTPPGAPGAAVVPVPPPVPAPAAAGAAFVVYTTGPDSEEVVVRTLVGEYVEKGANHGRKVYQKVSDKTGPEFVDVFLYYWDSRDGPSFEGWWFGNKLGGTQVWSHCMSAELTPPTTGWKIPWDGPVRSSLVIASKADRAQRDAEEKLRMLSAEVTKVELPAKQALEQARAAAGDFTTAEGMLQAEQLLTPHIIPLTEVLKRLAEAQRSSQGEPQRTCAQLAN
;
A
#
# COMPACT_ATOMS: atom_id res chain seq x y z
N TYR A 1 -35.50 -70.77 43.11
CA TYR A 1 -34.38 -69.95 43.59
C TYR A 1 -34.23 -68.79 42.61
N ASN A 2 -34.34 -67.56 43.11
CA ASN A 2 -34.60 -66.33 42.36
C ASN A 2 -33.53 -66.01 41.30
N GLN A 3 -33.95 -65.82 40.04
CA GLN A 3 -33.16 -65.11 39.04
C GLN A 3 -33.40 -63.61 39.22
N ALA A 4 -32.40 -62.91 39.78
CA ALA A 4 -32.36 -61.46 39.80
C ALA A 4 -32.01 -60.94 38.40
N GLN A 5 -32.98 -60.29 37.76
CA GLN A 5 -32.77 -59.58 36.49
C GLN A 5 -31.95 -58.30 36.76
N GLN A 6 -30.77 -58.20 36.16
CA GLN A 6 -29.94 -57.00 36.17
C GLN A 6 -30.54 -55.94 35.23
N ILE A 7 -30.89 -54.79 35.80
CA ILE A 7 -31.39 -53.63 35.08
C ILE A 7 -30.19 -52.88 34.47
N PRO A 8 -30.19 -52.54 33.17
CA PRO A 8 -29.12 -51.75 32.56
C PRO A 8 -29.15 -50.28 33.01
N PRO A 9 -27.99 -49.60 33.08
CA PRO A 9 -27.90 -48.22 33.53
C PRO A 9 -28.60 -47.25 32.56
N GLN A 10 -29.49 -46.42 33.12
CA GLN A 10 -30.20 -45.36 32.45
C GLN A 10 -29.23 -44.32 31.88
N ARG A 11 -29.39 -44.00 30.59
CA ARG A 11 -28.65 -42.96 29.87
C ARG A 11 -29.04 -41.57 30.42
N PRO A 12 -28.09 -40.66 30.70
CA PRO A 12 -28.43 -39.33 31.16
C PRO A 12 -29.22 -38.56 30.08
N PRO A 13 -30.13 -37.65 30.48
CA PRO A 13 -30.96 -36.90 29.55
C PRO A 13 -30.09 -36.03 28.64
N GLN A 14 -30.32 -36.15 27.33
CA GLN A 14 -29.74 -35.28 26.32
C GLN A 14 -30.19 -33.84 26.61
N GLY A 15 -29.25 -33.00 27.01
CA GLY A 15 -29.47 -31.57 27.19
C GLY A 15 -29.94 -30.97 25.86
N VAL A 16 -31.11 -30.34 25.90
CA VAL A 16 -31.67 -29.56 24.80
C VAL A 16 -30.68 -28.44 24.49
N VAL A 17 -29.94 -28.60 23.40
CA VAL A 17 -29.06 -27.55 22.87
C VAL A 17 -29.97 -26.41 22.43
N ARG A 18 -30.02 -25.34 23.23
CA ARG A 18 -30.68 -24.09 22.84
C ARG A 18 -29.96 -23.54 21.61
N PRO A 19 -30.68 -23.09 20.57
CA PRO A 19 -30.06 -22.34 19.48
C PRO A 19 -29.34 -21.10 20.04
N PRO A 20 -28.20 -20.69 19.46
CA PRO A 20 -27.51 -19.48 19.86
C PRO A 20 -28.48 -18.30 19.75
N ALA A 21 -28.50 -17.48 20.80
CA ALA A 21 -29.29 -16.26 20.82
C ALA A 21 -28.91 -15.38 19.61
N PRO A 22 -29.87 -14.71 18.95
CA PRO A 22 -29.55 -13.70 17.96
C PRO A 22 -28.63 -12.64 18.60
N PRO A 23 -27.66 -12.08 17.85
CA PRO A 23 -26.81 -11.03 18.38
C PRO A 23 -27.69 -9.89 18.91
N PRO A 24 -27.30 -9.24 20.01
CA PRO A 24 -28.05 -8.10 20.53
C PRO A 24 -28.20 -7.08 19.40
N ARG A 25 -29.45 -6.71 19.10
CA ARG A 25 -29.72 -5.56 18.24
C ARG A 25 -28.96 -4.39 18.86
N LEU A 26 -27.97 -3.88 18.13
CA LEU A 26 -27.30 -2.63 18.50
C LEU A 26 -28.39 -1.56 18.61
N VAL A 27 -28.72 -1.25 19.86
CA VAL A 27 -29.60 -0.16 20.20
C VAL A 27 -28.89 1.09 19.69
N THR A 28 -29.45 1.69 18.65
CA THR A 28 -29.05 3.03 18.22
C THR A 28 -29.17 3.96 19.43
N PRO A 29 -28.14 4.73 19.79
CA PRO A 29 -28.25 5.68 20.88
C PRO A 29 -29.34 6.71 20.56
N PRO A 30 -30.16 7.09 21.55
CA PRO A 30 -31.19 8.12 21.38
C PRO A 30 -30.52 9.46 21.09
N GLY A 31 -31.13 10.21 20.16
CA GLY A 31 -30.63 11.48 19.66
C GLY A 31 -30.22 12.45 20.78
N ALA A 32 -29.01 12.98 20.64
CA ALA A 32 -28.57 14.14 21.41
C ALA A 32 -29.30 15.40 20.89
N PRO A 33 -29.82 16.27 21.78
CA PRO A 33 -30.44 17.52 21.39
C PRO A 33 -29.40 18.49 20.82
N GLY A 34 -29.80 19.21 19.77
CA GLY A 34 -28.93 20.01 18.91
C GLY A 34 -28.12 21.08 19.65
N ALA A 35 -26.81 21.05 19.43
CA ALA A 35 -25.96 22.23 19.55
C ALA A 35 -25.99 22.96 18.20
N ALA A 36 -26.35 24.25 18.24
CA ALA A 36 -26.39 25.12 17.08
C ALA A 36 -25.01 25.19 16.40
N VAL A 37 -24.95 24.74 15.14
CA VAL A 37 -23.77 24.83 14.29
C VAL A 37 -23.64 26.28 13.83
N VAL A 38 -22.58 26.97 14.28
CA VAL A 38 -22.19 28.27 13.74
C VAL A 38 -21.75 28.06 12.28
N PRO A 39 -22.27 28.82 11.31
CA PRO A 39 -21.88 28.68 9.90
C PRO A 39 -20.43 29.14 9.73
N VAL A 40 -19.52 28.18 9.56
CA VAL A 40 -18.13 28.42 9.17
C VAL A 40 -18.13 28.87 7.70
N PRO A 41 -17.49 29.99 7.34
CA PRO A 41 -17.39 30.43 5.94
C PRO A 41 -16.66 29.36 5.10
N PRO A 42 -17.04 29.18 3.82
CA PRO A 42 -16.40 28.21 2.95
C PRO A 42 -14.91 28.55 2.81
N PRO A 43 -13.99 27.62 3.09
CA PRO A 43 -12.57 27.85 2.86
C PRO A 43 -12.31 28.07 1.38
N VAL A 44 -11.64 29.18 1.05
CA VAL A 44 -11.13 29.46 -0.28
C VAL A 44 -10.18 28.31 -0.68
N PRO A 45 -10.33 27.69 -1.86
CA PRO A 45 -9.47 26.59 -2.27
C PRO A 45 -8.05 27.13 -2.51
N ALA A 46 -7.15 26.84 -1.57
CA ALA A 46 -5.72 26.93 -1.81
C ALA A 46 -5.37 25.98 -2.98
N PRO A 47 -4.39 26.32 -3.83
CA PRO A 47 -3.92 25.41 -4.88
C PRO A 47 -3.49 24.10 -4.23
N ALA A 48 -4.19 23.03 -4.58
CA ALA A 48 -4.02 21.71 -4.02
C ALA A 48 -2.57 21.25 -4.27
N ALA A 49 -1.71 21.37 -3.25
CA ALA A 49 -0.51 20.56 -3.17
C ALA A 49 -0.95 19.13 -3.43
N ALA A 50 -0.34 18.45 -4.41
CA ALA A 50 -0.69 17.10 -4.82
C ALA A 50 -0.93 16.23 -3.57
N GLY A 51 -2.22 15.98 -3.28
CA GLY A 51 -2.64 15.47 -1.99
C GLY A 51 -2.01 14.11 -1.73
N ALA A 52 -1.73 13.80 -0.46
CA ALA A 52 -1.23 12.48 -0.11
C ALA A 52 -2.20 11.41 -0.63
N ALA A 53 -1.70 10.49 -1.45
CA ALA A 53 -2.49 9.45 -2.08
C ALA A 53 -2.06 8.08 -1.56
N PHE A 54 -3.04 7.21 -1.34
CA PHE A 54 -2.82 5.83 -0.91
C PHE A 54 -3.28 4.87 -2.00
N VAL A 55 -2.67 3.70 -2.07
CA VAL A 55 -3.09 2.58 -2.92
C VAL A 55 -3.41 1.41 -2.01
N VAL A 56 -4.62 0.89 -2.14
CA VAL A 56 -5.09 -0.31 -1.44
C VAL A 56 -5.05 -1.47 -2.43
N TYR A 57 -4.38 -2.55 -2.07
CA TYR A 57 -4.28 -3.76 -2.89
C TYR A 57 -4.30 -5.02 -2.02
N THR A 58 -4.54 -6.18 -2.63
CA THR A 58 -4.39 -7.48 -1.95
C THR A 58 -3.17 -8.23 -2.47
N THR A 59 -2.49 -8.95 -1.59
CA THR A 59 -1.41 -9.89 -1.94
C THR A 59 -1.88 -11.35 -1.97
N GLY A 60 -3.14 -11.61 -1.58
CA GLY A 60 -3.73 -12.95 -1.49
C GLY A 60 -4.64 -13.32 -2.68
N PRO A 61 -5.12 -14.58 -2.73
CA PRO A 61 -6.04 -15.06 -3.77
C PRO A 61 -7.48 -14.54 -3.60
N ASP A 62 -7.72 -13.67 -2.62
CA ASP A 62 -9.03 -13.13 -2.25
C ASP A 62 -9.39 -11.84 -3.00
N SER A 63 -8.66 -11.53 -4.09
CA SER A 63 -8.94 -10.38 -4.97
C SER A 63 -10.34 -10.41 -5.58
N GLU A 64 -10.95 -11.59 -5.70
CA GLU A 64 -12.29 -11.76 -6.27
C GLU A 64 -13.42 -11.58 -5.25
N GLU A 65 -13.11 -11.49 -3.95
CA GLU A 65 -14.15 -11.25 -2.95
C GLU A 65 -14.72 -9.84 -3.10
N VAL A 66 -16.06 -9.74 -3.16
CA VAL A 66 -16.79 -8.48 -3.42
C VAL A 66 -16.34 -7.34 -2.48
N VAL A 67 -16.13 -7.63 -1.19
CA VAL A 67 -15.68 -6.61 -0.23
C VAL A 67 -14.25 -6.16 -0.54
N VAL A 68 -13.34 -7.09 -0.85
CA VAL A 68 -11.95 -6.75 -1.22
C VAL A 68 -11.93 -5.91 -2.49
N ARG A 69 -12.68 -6.30 -3.53
CA ARG A 69 -12.82 -5.53 -4.79
C ARG A 69 -13.33 -4.12 -4.56
N THR A 70 -14.26 -3.97 -3.61
CA THR A 70 -14.81 -2.66 -3.23
C THR A 70 -13.72 -1.77 -2.63
N LEU A 71 -12.83 -2.33 -1.79
CA LEU A 71 -11.79 -1.58 -1.09
C LEU A 71 -10.54 -1.31 -1.92
N VAL A 72 -10.14 -2.23 -2.79
CA VAL A 72 -8.93 -2.11 -3.63
C VAL A 72 -9.06 -0.95 -4.62
N GLY A 73 -8.03 -0.10 -4.70
CA GLY A 73 -7.96 1.04 -5.60
C GLY A 73 -7.06 2.18 -5.09
N GLU A 74 -7.02 3.27 -5.84
CA GLU A 74 -6.33 4.50 -5.43
C GLU A 74 -7.25 5.37 -4.57
N TYR A 75 -6.69 6.04 -3.57
CA TYR A 75 -7.39 6.93 -2.65
C TYR A 75 -6.69 8.28 -2.63
N VAL A 76 -7.46 9.36 -2.75
CA VAL A 76 -6.98 10.74 -2.73
C VAL A 76 -7.53 11.49 -1.54
N GLU A 77 -6.74 12.41 -1.00
CA GLU A 77 -7.16 13.29 0.09
C GLU A 77 -8.40 14.11 -0.31
N LYS A 78 -9.43 14.09 0.54
CA LYS A 78 -10.71 14.80 0.32
C LYS A 78 -11.07 15.77 1.45
N GLY A 79 -10.43 15.66 2.61
CA GLY A 79 -10.71 16.53 3.75
C GLY A 79 -10.02 16.06 5.03
N ALA A 80 -10.62 16.41 6.18
CA ALA A 80 -10.13 16.01 7.48
C ALA A 80 -11.26 15.57 8.42
N ASN A 81 -10.96 14.63 9.33
CA ASN A 81 -11.84 14.13 10.38
C ASN A 81 -11.02 13.89 11.66
N HIS A 82 -11.50 14.33 12.81
CA HIS A 82 -10.79 14.20 14.11
C HIS A 82 -9.30 14.59 14.05
N GLY A 83 -8.97 15.68 13.35
CA GLY A 83 -7.60 16.18 13.21
C GLY A 83 -6.70 15.36 12.27
N ARG A 84 -7.25 14.41 11.51
CA ARG A 84 -6.52 13.58 10.53
C ARG A 84 -7.12 13.70 9.14
N LYS A 85 -6.32 13.41 8.13
CA LYS A 85 -6.77 13.43 6.73
C LYS A 85 -7.80 12.33 6.45
N VAL A 86 -8.74 12.66 5.58
CA VAL A 86 -9.75 11.74 5.02
C VAL A 86 -9.39 11.51 3.57
N TYR A 87 -9.45 10.26 3.13
CA TYR A 87 -9.20 9.87 1.76
C TYR A 87 -10.46 9.27 1.14
N GLN A 88 -10.70 9.54 -0.14
CA GLN A 88 -11.77 8.92 -0.92
C GLN A 88 -11.17 8.11 -2.06
N LYS A 89 -11.71 6.92 -2.30
CA LYS A 89 -11.36 6.11 -3.45
C LYS A 89 -11.62 6.87 -4.75
N VAL A 90 -10.64 6.89 -5.64
CA VAL A 90 -10.78 7.36 -7.01
C VAL A 90 -11.59 6.30 -7.75
N SER A 91 -12.79 6.67 -8.16
CA SER A 91 -13.68 5.81 -8.94
C SER A 91 -13.88 6.41 -10.32
N ASP A 92 -13.69 5.61 -11.36
CA ASP A 92 -14.13 5.95 -12.71
C ASP A 92 -15.65 5.90 -12.72
N LYS A 93 -16.28 7.08 -12.67
CA LYS A 93 -17.75 7.25 -12.56
C LYS A 93 -18.54 6.73 -13.77
N THR A 94 -17.90 6.05 -14.70
CA THR A 94 -18.47 5.53 -15.96
C THR A 94 -19.13 4.15 -15.81
N GLY A 95 -18.94 3.46 -14.67
CA GLY A 95 -19.57 2.16 -14.40
C GLY A 95 -20.90 2.26 -13.64
N PRO A 96 -21.89 1.37 -13.90
CA PRO A 96 -23.18 1.37 -13.22
C PRO A 96 -23.14 0.92 -11.74
N GLU A 97 -22.00 0.40 -11.25
CA GLU A 97 -21.82 -0.07 -9.87
C GLU A 97 -20.68 0.67 -9.15
N PHE A 98 -20.71 2.01 -9.17
CA PHE A 98 -19.76 2.78 -8.36
C PHE A 98 -20.28 2.91 -6.92
N VAL A 99 -19.44 2.54 -5.96
CA VAL A 99 -19.68 2.79 -4.54
C VAL A 99 -18.60 3.73 -4.06
N ASP A 100 -19.00 4.83 -3.43
CA ASP A 100 -18.06 5.72 -2.77
C ASP A 100 -17.44 5.01 -1.57
N VAL A 101 -16.12 5.03 -1.47
CA VAL A 101 -15.39 4.44 -0.35
C VAL A 101 -14.51 5.52 0.27
N PHE A 102 -14.66 5.71 1.58
CA PHE A 102 -13.88 6.63 2.38
C PHE A 102 -12.97 5.86 3.32
N LEU A 103 -11.74 6.35 3.46
CA LEU A 103 -10.75 5.93 4.43
C LEU A 103 -10.54 7.09 5.42
N TYR A 104 -10.93 6.89 6.67
CA TYR A 104 -10.92 7.94 7.70
C TYR A 104 -10.61 7.38 9.08
N TYR A 105 -10.12 8.25 9.96
CA TYR A 105 -9.91 7.92 11.37
C TYR A 105 -11.15 8.29 12.20
N TRP A 106 -11.39 7.53 13.28
CA TRP A 106 -12.38 7.78 14.33
C TRP A 106 -11.67 7.77 15.68
N ASP A 107 -11.91 8.77 16.52
CA ASP A 107 -11.32 8.84 17.86
C ASP A 107 -12.10 7.97 18.88
N SER A 108 -11.65 7.98 20.14
CA SER A 108 -12.21 7.14 21.20
C SER A 108 -13.47 7.69 21.87
N ARG A 109 -14.15 8.71 21.30
CA ARG A 109 -15.34 9.33 21.92
C ARG A 109 -16.52 8.39 22.14
N ASP A 110 -16.65 7.39 21.27
CA ASP A 110 -17.71 6.37 21.35
C ASP A 110 -17.22 5.07 22.02
N GLY A 111 -15.98 5.08 22.53
CA GLY A 111 -15.33 3.98 23.23
C GLY A 111 -14.07 3.48 22.51
N PRO A 112 -13.11 2.88 23.26
CA PRO A 112 -11.84 2.41 22.70
C PRO A 112 -11.99 1.39 21.57
N SER A 113 -13.10 0.62 21.56
CA SER A 113 -13.36 -0.38 20.53
C SER A 113 -13.72 0.22 19.16
N PHE A 114 -14.15 1.49 19.11
CA PHE A 114 -14.49 2.19 17.88
C PHE A 114 -13.35 3.08 17.37
N GLU A 115 -12.31 3.29 18.19
CA GLU A 115 -11.14 4.06 17.81
C GLU A 115 -10.38 3.34 16.68
N GLY A 116 -9.90 4.11 15.71
CA GLY A 116 -8.98 3.61 14.69
C GLY A 116 -9.33 4.08 13.29
N TRP A 117 -8.78 3.40 12.30
CA TRP A 117 -9.00 3.69 10.89
C TRP A 117 -10.10 2.80 10.31
N TRP A 118 -10.93 3.39 9.46
CA TRP A 118 -12.15 2.79 8.94
C TRP A 118 -12.25 2.94 7.43
N PHE A 119 -12.79 1.90 6.80
CA PHE A 119 -13.37 1.97 5.46
C PHE A 119 -14.89 2.00 5.56
N GLY A 120 -15.54 3.02 4.99
CA GLY A 120 -16.99 3.15 4.98
C GLY A 120 -17.53 3.87 3.75
N ASN A 121 -18.82 3.70 3.49
CA ASN A 121 -19.46 4.31 2.31
C ASN A 121 -19.63 5.83 2.43
N LYS A 122 -19.55 6.34 3.66
CA LYS A 122 -19.54 7.76 4.02
C LYS A 122 -18.77 7.94 5.33
N LEU A 123 -18.30 9.16 5.57
CA LEU A 123 -17.63 9.54 6.80
C LEU A 123 -18.58 9.42 8.00
N GLY A 124 -18.21 8.63 9.01
CA GLY A 124 -19.03 8.39 10.21
C GLY A 124 -20.34 7.64 9.93
N GLY A 125 -20.45 6.95 8.81
CA GLY A 125 -21.64 6.17 8.46
C GLY A 125 -21.76 4.85 9.21
N THR A 126 -22.97 4.29 9.21
CA THR A 126 -23.24 2.96 9.79
C THR A 126 -22.79 1.80 8.91
N GLN A 127 -22.59 2.04 7.61
CA GLN A 127 -22.13 1.02 6.67
C GLN A 127 -20.62 1.12 6.51
N VAL A 128 -19.94 0.18 7.16
CA VAL A 128 -18.49 0.06 7.20
C VAL A 128 -18.07 -1.35 6.76
N TRP A 129 -16.94 -1.45 6.08
CA TRP A 129 -16.43 -2.72 5.54
C TRP A 129 -15.25 -3.25 6.34
N SER A 130 -14.41 -2.35 6.84
CA SER A 130 -13.16 -2.73 7.48
C SER A 130 -12.73 -1.72 8.54
N HIS A 131 -12.07 -2.24 9.57
CA HIS A 131 -11.55 -1.49 10.71
C HIS A 131 -10.13 -1.94 11.02
N CYS A 132 -9.27 -0.99 11.37
CA CYS A 132 -7.96 -1.24 11.93
C CYS A 132 -7.77 -0.37 13.18
N MET A 133 -7.52 -1.01 14.32
CA MET A 133 -7.31 -0.32 15.60
C MET A 133 -5.90 0.27 15.66
N SER A 134 -5.73 1.47 15.11
CA SER A 134 -4.46 2.21 15.13
C SER A 134 -4.70 3.71 15.35
N ALA A 135 -3.87 4.31 16.21
CA ALA A 135 -3.87 5.73 16.52
C ALA A 135 -2.83 6.53 15.70
N GLU A 136 -2.28 5.96 14.63
CA GLU A 136 -1.29 6.63 13.76
C GLU A 136 -1.90 7.76 12.92
N LEU A 137 -1.14 8.83 12.67
CA LEU A 137 -1.58 9.99 11.86
C LEU A 137 -1.94 9.62 10.41
N THR A 138 -1.42 8.50 9.92
CA THR A 138 -1.71 7.92 8.61
C THR A 138 -2.37 6.56 8.73
N PRO A 139 -3.12 6.11 7.71
CA PRO A 139 -3.69 4.77 7.68
C PRO A 139 -2.59 3.69 7.85
N PRO A 140 -2.80 2.67 8.69
CA PRO A 140 -1.84 1.60 8.87
C PRO A 140 -1.75 0.72 7.62
N THR A 141 -0.55 0.23 7.33
CA THR A 141 -0.29 -0.60 6.14
C THR A 141 -0.99 -1.95 6.19
N THR A 142 -1.11 -2.56 7.38
CA THR A 142 -1.69 -3.89 7.60
C THR A 142 -2.55 -3.89 8.88
N GLY A 143 -3.13 -5.04 9.23
CA GLY A 143 -3.95 -5.17 10.45
C GLY A 143 -5.44 -4.91 10.26
N TRP A 144 -5.90 -4.89 9.01
CA TRP A 144 -7.29 -4.60 8.64
C TRP A 144 -8.20 -5.81 8.85
N LYS A 145 -9.29 -5.63 9.59
CA LYS A 145 -10.33 -6.66 9.75
C LYS A 145 -11.34 -6.58 8.61
N ILE A 146 -11.68 -7.71 7.98
CA ILE A 146 -12.75 -7.78 6.97
C ILE A 146 -13.61 -9.03 7.22
N PRO A 147 -14.91 -8.89 7.52
CA PRO A 147 -15.62 -7.64 7.85
C PRO A 147 -14.99 -6.92 9.05
N TRP A 148 -15.44 -5.69 9.36
CA TRP A 148 -14.83 -4.85 10.41
C TRP A 148 -14.76 -5.50 11.80
N ASP A 149 -15.68 -6.42 12.11
CA ASP A 149 -15.76 -7.23 13.33
C ASP A 149 -15.15 -8.64 13.18
N GLY A 150 -14.66 -8.96 11.98
CA GLY A 150 -14.09 -10.24 11.61
C GLY A 150 -12.60 -10.41 11.96
N PRO A 151 -11.97 -11.46 11.43
CA PRO A 151 -10.54 -11.68 11.60
C PRO A 151 -9.73 -10.63 10.84
N VAL A 152 -8.51 -10.41 11.32
CA VAL A 152 -7.52 -9.60 10.58
C VAL A 152 -7.18 -10.32 9.27
N ARG A 153 -7.29 -9.59 8.17
CA ARG A 153 -6.98 -10.03 6.83
C ARG A 153 -5.57 -9.55 6.46
N SER A 154 -4.61 -10.46 6.53
CA SER A 154 -3.19 -10.17 6.27
C SER A 154 -2.87 -9.84 4.81
N SER A 155 -3.75 -10.24 3.89
CA SER A 155 -3.59 -10.01 2.44
C SER A 155 -3.84 -8.56 2.03
N LEU A 156 -4.69 -7.81 2.77
CA LEU A 156 -5.02 -6.42 2.46
C LEU A 156 -3.88 -5.49 2.90
N VAL A 157 -3.34 -4.74 1.95
CA VAL A 157 -2.24 -3.80 2.17
C VAL A 157 -2.62 -2.41 1.72
N ILE A 158 -2.31 -1.42 2.55
CA ILE A 158 -2.38 0.01 2.21
C ILE A 158 -0.98 0.58 2.12
N ALA A 159 -0.63 1.15 0.97
CA ALA A 159 0.65 1.81 0.77
C ALA A 159 0.46 3.27 0.41
N SER A 160 1.24 4.16 1.01
CA SER A 160 1.41 5.52 0.51
C SER A 160 2.01 5.45 -0.90
N LYS A 161 1.45 6.21 -1.84
CA LYS A 161 1.95 6.27 -3.22
C LYS A 161 3.38 6.79 -3.26
N ALA A 162 3.72 7.73 -2.38
CA ALA A 162 5.07 8.25 -2.21
C ALA A 162 6.03 7.16 -1.69
N ASP A 163 5.64 6.42 -0.65
CA ASP A 163 6.47 5.38 -0.05
C ASP A 163 6.72 4.23 -1.04
N ARG A 164 5.70 3.87 -1.82
CA ARG A 164 5.83 2.86 -2.88
C ARG A 164 6.78 3.34 -3.97
N ALA A 165 6.59 4.56 -4.48
CA ALA A 165 7.46 5.14 -5.48
C ALA A 165 8.92 5.23 -5.00
N GLN A 166 9.12 5.57 -3.73
CA GLN A 166 10.45 5.61 -3.12
C GLN A 166 11.10 4.22 -3.07
N ARG A 167 10.38 3.19 -2.61
CA ARG A 167 10.90 1.81 -2.58
C ARG A 167 11.23 1.29 -3.97
N ASP A 168 10.35 1.53 -4.94
CA ASP A 168 10.55 1.12 -6.33
C ASP A 168 11.79 1.85 -6.93
N ALA A 169 11.97 3.13 -6.62
CA ALA A 169 13.15 3.90 -7.03
C ALA A 169 14.44 3.40 -6.36
N GLU A 170 14.40 3.07 -5.07
CA GLU A 170 15.53 2.53 -4.32
C GLU A 170 15.95 1.16 -4.86
N GLU A 171 15.00 0.26 -5.13
CA GLU A 171 15.29 -1.05 -5.71
C GLU A 171 15.87 -0.91 -7.12
N LYS A 172 15.32 0.00 -7.94
CA LYS A 172 15.88 0.30 -9.28
C LYS A 172 17.31 0.82 -9.18
N LEU A 173 17.59 1.71 -8.23
CA LEU A 173 18.94 2.23 -7.98
C LEU A 173 19.90 1.11 -7.54
N ARG A 174 19.45 0.21 -6.65
CA ARG A 174 20.21 -0.96 -6.21
C ARG A 174 20.56 -1.88 -7.38
N MET A 175 19.60 -2.16 -8.26
CA MET A 175 19.81 -2.98 -9.45
C MET A 175 20.79 -2.34 -10.44
N LEU A 176 20.64 -1.04 -10.70
CA LEU A 176 21.58 -0.29 -11.56
C LEU A 176 22.99 -0.26 -10.96
N SER A 177 23.11 -0.05 -9.65
CA SER A 177 24.41 -0.07 -8.96
C SER A 177 25.09 -1.44 -9.02
N ALA A 178 24.32 -2.52 -8.89
CA ALA A 178 24.85 -3.88 -9.04
C ALA A 178 25.32 -4.14 -10.48
N GLU A 179 24.59 -3.65 -11.48
CA GLU A 179 24.99 -3.77 -12.89
C GLU A 179 26.25 -2.96 -13.21
N VAL A 180 26.34 -1.71 -12.71
CA VAL A 180 27.55 -0.88 -12.83
C VAL A 180 28.75 -1.61 -12.25
N THR A 181 28.64 -2.11 -11.01
CA THR A 181 29.72 -2.85 -10.35
C THR A 181 30.17 -4.08 -11.14
N LYS A 182 29.20 -4.81 -11.71
CA LYS A 182 29.46 -6.01 -12.53
C LYS A 182 30.28 -5.71 -13.79
N VAL A 183 30.05 -4.56 -14.43
CA VAL A 183 30.77 -4.15 -15.65
C VAL A 183 32.08 -3.43 -15.33
N GLU A 184 32.08 -2.62 -14.28
CA GLU A 184 33.22 -1.79 -13.89
C GLU A 184 34.41 -2.63 -13.41
N LEU A 185 34.17 -3.69 -12.64
CA LEU A 185 35.26 -4.49 -12.08
C LEU A 185 36.13 -5.18 -13.17
N PRO A 186 35.57 -5.91 -14.14
CA PRO A 186 36.35 -6.46 -15.26
C PRO A 186 37.03 -5.37 -16.10
N ALA A 187 36.35 -4.25 -16.35
CA ALA A 187 36.92 -3.15 -17.12
C ALA A 187 38.14 -2.53 -16.43
N LYS A 188 38.09 -2.35 -15.10
CA LYS A 188 39.25 -1.91 -14.30
C LYS A 188 40.40 -2.90 -14.36
N GLN A 189 40.11 -4.19 -14.26
CA GLN A 189 41.13 -5.23 -14.38
C GLN A 189 41.78 -5.24 -15.76
N ALA A 190 40.99 -5.13 -16.83
CA ALA A 190 41.47 -5.03 -18.19
C ALA A 190 42.32 -3.77 -18.41
N LEU A 191 41.97 -2.64 -17.77
CA LEU A 191 42.76 -1.42 -17.82
C LEU A 191 44.14 -1.59 -17.18
N GLU A 192 44.24 -2.24 -16.03
CA GLU A 192 45.53 -2.53 -15.39
C GLU A 192 46.37 -3.50 -16.23
N GLN A 193 45.75 -4.53 -16.82
CA GLN A 193 46.43 -5.45 -17.72
C GLN A 193 46.92 -4.75 -19.00
N ALA A 194 46.09 -3.90 -19.59
CA ALA A 194 46.43 -3.10 -20.77
C ALA A 194 47.59 -2.14 -20.47
N ARG A 195 47.57 -1.50 -19.29
CA ARG A 195 48.66 -0.65 -18.82
C ARG A 195 49.96 -1.43 -18.67
N ALA A 196 49.91 -2.63 -18.10
CA ALA A 196 51.08 -3.49 -17.97
C ALA A 196 51.62 -3.95 -19.34
N ALA A 197 50.73 -4.28 -20.29
CA ALA A 197 51.10 -4.71 -21.65
C ALA A 197 51.69 -3.58 -22.50
N ALA A 198 51.17 -2.35 -22.36
CA ALA A 198 51.67 -1.19 -23.10
C ALA A 198 53.07 -0.75 -22.66
N GLY A 199 53.48 -1.07 -21.44
CA GLY A 199 54.80 -0.71 -20.89
C GLY A 199 55.04 0.80 -20.89
N ASP A 200 56.05 1.24 -21.64
CA ASP A 200 56.44 2.65 -21.83
C ASP A 200 55.85 3.28 -23.10
N PHE A 201 54.92 2.60 -23.77
CA PHE A 201 54.30 3.01 -25.04
C PHE A 201 55.27 3.15 -26.22
N THR A 202 56.47 2.55 -26.15
CA THR A 202 57.45 2.64 -27.24
C THR A 202 57.27 1.56 -28.31
N THR A 203 56.60 0.46 -27.99
CA THR A 203 56.41 -0.68 -28.91
C THR A 203 54.97 -0.72 -29.46
N ALA A 204 54.86 -0.88 -30.78
CA ALA A 204 53.56 -1.03 -31.44
C ALA A 204 52.79 -2.28 -30.97
N GLU A 205 53.52 -3.35 -30.65
CA GLU A 205 52.94 -4.61 -30.17
C GLU A 205 52.27 -4.45 -28.80
N GLY A 206 52.91 -3.74 -27.86
CA GLY A 206 52.32 -3.48 -26.54
C GLY A 206 51.04 -2.63 -26.61
N MET A 207 51.00 -1.65 -27.53
CA MET A 207 49.78 -0.86 -27.76
C MET A 207 48.64 -1.70 -28.36
N LEU A 208 48.94 -2.57 -29.33
CA LEU A 208 47.94 -3.45 -29.94
C LEU A 208 47.36 -4.44 -28.91
N GLN A 209 48.22 -4.99 -28.04
CA GLN A 209 47.77 -5.88 -26.98
C GLN A 209 46.88 -5.16 -25.95
N ALA A 210 47.23 -3.92 -25.59
CA ALA A 210 46.40 -3.08 -24.73
C ALA A 210 45.01 -2.80 -25.33
N GLU A 211 44.94 -2.51 -26.64
CA GLU A 211 43.68 -2.32 -27.37
C GLU A 211 42.80 -3.58 -27.34
N GLN A 212 43.39 -4.75 -27.59
CA GLN A 212 42.68 -6.03 -27.57
C GLN A 212 42.08 -6.34 -26.20
N LEU A 213 42.76 -5.96 -25.10
CA LEU A 213 42.27 -6.14 -23.73
C LEU A 213 41.11 -5.21 -23.40
N LEU A 214 41.08 -3.99 -23.92
CA LEU A 214 40.05 -3.00 -23.61
C LEU A 214 38.78 -3.14 -24.46
N THR A 215 38.93 -3.57 -25.72
CA THR A 215 37.84 -3.63 -26.71
C THR A 215 36.57 -4.35 -26.21
N PRO A 216 36.63 -5.51 -25.53
CA PRO A 216 35.44 -6.22 -25.05
C PRO A 216 34.60 -5.45 -24.02
N HIS A 217 35.19 -4.44 -23.36
CA HIS A 217 34.55 -3.69 -22.27
C HIS A 217 33.84 -2.42 -22.73
N ILE A 218 34.10 -1.93 -23.94
CA ILE A 218 33.53 -0.69 -24.46
C ILE A 218 32.00 -0.77 -24.58
N ILE A 219 31.48 -1.86 -25.15
CA ILE A 219 30.04 -2.03 -25.39
C ILE A 219 29.26 -2.13 -24.06
N PRO A 220 29.63 -3.00 -23.10
CA PRO A 220 28.95 -3.07 -21.81
C PRO A 220 28.94 -1.75 -21.04
N LEU A 221 30.07 -1.01 -21.02
CA LEU A 221 30.14 0.29 -20.35
C LEU A 221 29.19 1.31 -20.99
N THR A 222 29.14 1.34 -22.33
CA THR A 222 28.25 2.24 -23.07
C THR A 222 26.78 1.95 -22.78
N GLU A 223 26.40 0.68 -22.71
CA GLU A 223 25.02 0.27 -22.36
C GLU A 223 24.64 0.66 -20.93
N VAL A 224 25.54 0.47 -19.96
CA VAL A 224 25.30 0.89 -18.57
C VAL A 224 25.15 2.41 -18.47
N LEU A 225 26.00 3.18 -19.16
CA LEU A 225 25.90 4.64 -19.20
C LEU A 225 24.56 5.09 -19.80
N LYS A 226 24.11 4.43 -20.87
CA LYS A 226 22.80 4.71 -21.48
C LYS A 226 21.65 4.47 -20.50
N ARG A 227 21.65 3.33 -19.78
CA ARG A 227 20.63 3.01 -18.77
C ARG A 227 20.64 3.99 -17.61
N LEU A 228 21.82 4.42 -17.17
CA LEU A 228 21.95 5.44 -16.12
C LEU A 228 21.35 6.79 -16.57
N ALA A 229 21.66 7.22 -17.80
CA ALA A 229 21.11 8.44 -18.37
C ALA A 229 19.57 8.38 -18.54
N GLU A 230 19.04 7.21 -18.94
CA GLU A 230 17.60 6.98 -19.00
C GLU A 230 16.95 7.06 -17.62
N ALA A 231 17.55 6.45 -16.59
CA ALA A 231 17.05 6.51 -15.23
C ALA A 231 17.05 7.95 -14.67
N GLN A 232 18.08 8.74 -14.95
CA GLN A 232 18.15 10.16 -14.57
C GLN A 232 17.08 11.00 -15.26
N ARG A 233 16.79 10.74 -16.55
CA ARG A 233 15.70 11.44 -17.26
C ARG A 233 14.33 11.07 -16.70
N SER A 234 14.10 9.80 -16.36
CA SER A 234 12.83 9.36 -15.78
C SER A 234 12.55 9.99 -14.41
N SER A 235 13.58 10.20 -13.57
CA SER A 235 13.38 10.82 -12.24
C SER A 235 13.13 12.32 -12.30
N GLN A 236 13.66 13.03 -13.31
CA GLN A 236 13.45 14.48 -13.47
C GLN A 236 12.11 14.85 -14.13
N GLY A 237 11.51 13.95 -14.92
CA GLY A 237 10.35 14.26 -15.77
C GLY A 237 8.97 14.18 -15.11
N GLU A 238 8.81 13.49 -13.98
CA GLU A 238 7.48 13.30 -13.37
C GLU A 238 6.88 14.57 -12.72
N PRO A 239 7.58 15.34 -11.86
CA PRO A 239 6.93 16.44 -11.13
C PRO A 239 6.53 17.62 -12.03
N GLN A 240 7.21 17.82 -13.16
CA GLN A 240 6.90 18.92 -14.09
C GLN A 240 5.67 18.65 -14.95
N ARG A 241 5.37 17.39 -15.30
CA ARG A 241 4.18 17.04 -16.10
C ARG A 241 2.89 17.10 -15.28
N THR A 242 2.94 16.72 -14.01
CA THR A 242 1.76 16.81 -13.13
C THR A 242 1.38 18.25 -12.82
N CYS A 243 2.35 19.17 -12.73
CA CYS A 243 2.05 20.60 -12.60
C CYS A 243 1.43 21.20 -13.87
N ALA A 244 1.81 20.73 -15.07
CA ALA A 244 1.28 21.25 -16.33
C ALA A 244 -0.14 20.74 -16.66
N GLN A 245 -0.50 19.54 -16.21
CA GLN A 245 -1.83 18.94 -16.48
C GLN A 245 -2.96 19.48 -15.58
N LEU A 246 -2.64 20.17 -14.48
CA LEU A 246 -3.63 20.78 -13.59
C LEU A 246 -3.94 22.26 -13.92
N ALA A 247 -3.34 22.79 -15.00
CA ALA A 247 -3.51 24.17 -15.44
C ALA A 247 -4.47 24.33 -16.65
N ASN A 248 -5.13 23.25 -17.08
CA ASN A 248 -6.17 23.24 -18.12
C ASN A 248 -7.46 22.62 -17.58
#